data_AF-A0A2T5HBA8-F1
#
_entry.id   AF-A0A2T5HBA8-F1
#
_cell.length_a   1.000
_cell.length_b   1.000
_cell.length_c   1.000
_cell.angle_alpha   90.00
_cell.angle_beta   90.00
_cell.angle_gamma   90.00
#
_symmetry.space_group_name_H-M   'P 1'
#
loop_
_entity.id
_entity.type
_entity.pdbx_description
1 polymer ?
#
loop_
_entity_poly.entity_id
_entity_poly.type
_entity_poly.pdbx_seq_one_letter_code
_entity_poly.pdbx_strand_id
1 'polypeptide(L)' 'MTIHEVSLVPAFTERHLKVTADYARPGKRDNLYALPKQIPWIQLKGLWLQQAGFEVNDTIRVRIIKGCLVITAA' A
#
# COMPACT_ATOMS: atom_id res chain seq x y z
N MET A 1 -21.81 34.23 -22.45
CA MET A 1 -20.56 33.72 -21.84
C MET A 1 -20.87 32.36 -21.26
N THR A 2 -20.51 31.29 -21.97
CA THR A 2 -20.84 29.92 -21.59
C THR A 2 -19.64 29.36 -20.82
N ILE A 3 -19.81 29.10 -19.53
CA ILE A 3 -18.77 28.54 -18.69
C ILE A 3 -18.77 27.03 -18.94
N HIS A 4 -17.69 26.51 -19.55
CA HIS A 4 -17.49 25.08 -19.70
C HIS A 4 -17.05 24.52 -18.35
N GLU A 5 -17.93 23.76 -17.70
CA GLU A 5 -17.59 22.95 -16.54
C GLU A 5 -16.71 21.79 -17.01
N VAL A 6 -15.39 22.00 -16.94
CA VAL A 6 -14.40 20.93 -17.15
C VAL A 6 -14.49 20.01 -15.94
N SER A 7 -15.23 18.91 -16.09
CA SER A 7 -15.18 17.80 -15.14
C SER A 7 -13.76 17.24 -15.14
N LEU A 8 -12.96 17.69 -14.17
CA LEU A 8 -11.64 17.18 -13.84
C LEU A 8 -11.80 15.80 -13.22
N VAL A 9 -12.22 14.81 -14.01
CA VAL A 9 -12.09 13.42 -13.59
C VAL A 9 -10.59 13.15 -13.59
N PRO A 10 -9.92 12.96 -12.43
CA PRO A 10 -8.51 12.62 -12.47
C PRO A 10 -8.40 11.31 -13.25
N ALA A 11 -7.56 11.31 -14.30
CA ALA A 11 -7.20 10.09 -14.99
C ALA A 11 -6.46 9.20 -13.99
N PHE A 12 -7.19 8.37 -13.25
CA PHE A 12 -6.60 7.49 -12.27
C PHE A 12 -6.16 6.21 -12.97
N THR A 13 -4.96 5.75 -12.65
CA THR A 13 -4.52 4.44 -13.09
C THR A 13 -4.88 3.43 -12.00
N GLU A 14 -5.84 2.56 -12.29
CA GLU A 14 -6.15 1.42 -11.45
C GLU A 14 -5.09 0.34 -11.62
N ARG A 15 -4.61 -0.24 -10.50
CA ARG A 15 -3.66 -1.35 -10.50
C ARG A 15 -4.11 -2.41 -9.52
N HIS A 16 -4.19 -3.64 -9.99
CA HIS A 16 -4.48 -4.81 -9.16
C HIS A 16 -3.16 -5.39 -8.64
N LEU A 17 -3.10 -5.65 -7.33
CA LEU A 17 -1.93 -6.23 -6.68
C LEU A 17 -2.26 -7.61 -6.16
N LYS A 18 -1.30 -8.53 -6.26
CA LYS A 18 -1.42 -9.84 -5.66
C LYS A 18 -0.94 -9.78 -4.21
N VAL A 19 -1.77 -10.24 -3.28
CA VAL A 19 -1.34 -10.52 -1.91
C VAL A 19 -0.54 -11.82 -1.93
N THR A 20 0.70 -11.80 -1.44
CA THR A 20 1.53 -13.00 -1.31
C THR A 20 1.72 -13.36 0.17
N ALA A 21 2.33 -14.51 0.44
CA ALA A 21 2.72 -14.90 1.78
C ALA A 21 4.20 -14.54 2.02
N ASP A 22 4.45 -13.98 3.19
CA ASP A 22 5.77 -13.89 3.82
C ASP A 22 5.73 -14.64 5.16
N TYR A 23 6.88 -14.84 5.83
CA TYR A 23 6.98 -15.61 7.07
C TYR A 23 7.47 -14.74 8.21
N ALA A 24 6.61 -14.52 9.19
CA ALA A 24 6.98 -13.89 10.44
C ALA A 24 7.77 -14.86 11.32
N ARG A 25 8.89 -14.38 11.88
CA ARG A 25 9.62 -15.14 12.89
C ARG A 25 8.73 -15.37 14.12
N PRO A 26 8.83 -16.54 14.76
CA PRO A 26 8.18 -16.77 16.05
C PRO A 26 8.56 -15.67 17.05
N GLY A 27 7.57 -15.15 17.79
CA GLY A 27 7.82 -14.16 18.83
C GLY A 27 8.60 -14.78 19.99
N LYS A 28 9.33 -13.97 20.77
CA LYS A 28 10.05 -14.47 21.96
C LYS A 28 9.14 -15.13 23.02
N ARG A 29 7.85 -14.82 23.00
CA ARG A 29 6.82 -15.41 23.88
C ARG A 29 6.22 -16.69 23.29
N ASP A 30 6.44 -16.94 22.01
CA ASP A 30 6.07 -18.20 21.39
C ASP A 30 7.11 -19.26 21.76
N ASN A 31 6.67 -20.51 21.80
CA ASN A 31 7.56 -21.64 22.05
C ASN A 31 8.74 -21.59 21.06
N LEU A 32 9.97 -21.89 21.51
CA LEU A 32 11.18 -21.89 20.66
C LEU A 32 11.09 -22.86 19.48
N TYR A 33 10.14 -23.81 19.54
CA TYR A 33 9.82 -24.77 18.49
C TYR A 33 8.61 -24.36 17.61
N ALA A 34 8.05 -23.17 17.80
CA ALA A 34 6.94 -22.70 16.98
C ALA A 34 7.37 -22.49 15.52
N LEU A 35 6.56 -22.99 14.58
CA LEU A 35 6.81 -22.80 13.17
C LEU A 35 6.60 -21.31 12.78
N PRO A 36 7.38 -20.79 11.81
CA PRO A 36 7.15 -19.46 11.28
C PRO A 36 5.72 -19.30 10.76
N LYS A 37 5.07 -18.20 11.13
CA LYS A 37 3.69 -17.93 10.74
C LYS A 37 3.65 -17.24 9.39
N GLN A 38 2.82 -17.74 8.48
CA GLN A 38 2.54 -17.04 7.23
C GLN A 38 1.79 -15.74 7.50
N ILE A 39 2.28 -14.64 6.91
CA ILE A 39 1.70 -13.30 6.98
C ILE A 39 1.44 -12.78 5.56
N PRO A 40 0.37 -11.99 5.36
CA PRO A 40 0.10 -11.38 4.06
C PRO A 40 1.09 -10.25 3.79
N TRP A 41 1.58 -10.18 2.55
CA TRP A 41 2.46 -9.13 2.06
C TRP A 41 2.00 -8.59 0.72
N ILE A 42 2.21 -7.28 0.50
CA ILE A 42 1.90 -6.58 -0.75
C ILE A 42 3.14 -5.78 -1.17
N GLN A 43 3.57 -5.98 -2.42
CA GLN A 43 4.64 -5.19 -3.02
C GLN A 43 4.07 -4.05 -3.87
N LEU A 44 4.53 -2.83 -3.62
CA LEU A 44 4.26 -1.65 -4.45
C LEU A 44 5.56 -1.24 -5.15
N LYS A 45 5.57 -1.26 -6.49
CA LYS A 45 6.72 -0.82 -7.28
C LYS A 45 6.26 -0.19 -8.59
N GLY A 46 6.97 0.86 -9.00
CA GLY A 46 6.86 1.46 -10.34
C GLY A 46 6.97 2.98 -10.31
N LEU A 47 7.29 3.57 -11.46
CA LEU A 47 7.41 5.03 -11.64
C LEU A 47 6.14 5.78 -11.26
N TRP A 48 4.99 5.10 -11.30
CA TRP A 48 3.71 5.65 -10.92
C TRP A 48 3.59 6.02 -9.44
N LEU A 49 4.40 5.40 -8.56
CA LEU A 49 4.47 5.81 -7.16
C LEU A 49 5.11 7.19 -7.03
N GLN A 50 6.20 7.42 -7.78
CA GLN A 50 6.86 8.72 -7.83
C GLN A 50 5.93 9.79 -8.43
N GLN A 51 5.21 9.45 -9.51
CA GLN A 51 4.17 10.33 -10.08
C GLN A 51 3.03 10.64 -9.11
N ALA A 52 2.74 9.74 -8.17
CA ALA A 52 1.76 9.93 -7.11
C ALA A 52 2.32 10.70 -5.88
N GLY A 53 3.59 11.14 -5.93
CA GLY A 53 4.23 11.92 -4.88
C GLY A 53 4.90 11.10 -3.78
N PHE A 54 5.20 9.82 -4.02
CA PHE A 54 5.99 9.00 -3.10
C PHE A 54 7.46 8.99 -3.52
N GLU A 55 8.34 9.61 -2.74
CA GLU A 55 9.78 9.58 -2.99
C GLU A 55 10.53 8.55 -2.13
N VAL A 56 11.76 8.24 -2.53
CA VAL A 56 12.61 7.31 -1.77
C VAL A 56 13.02 7.96 -0.45
N ASN A 57 12.89 7.21 0.65
CA ASN A 57 13.12 7.65 2.03
C ASN A 57 12.05 8.59 2.61
N ASP A 58 10.94 8.83 1.90
CA ASP A 58 9.82 9.55 2.48
C ASP A 58 9.17 8.76 3.61
N THR A 59 8.72 9.51 4.61
CA THR A 59 7.79 8.95 5.59
C THR A 59 6.41 8.89 4.96
N ILE A 60 5.76 7.72 5.04
CA ILE A 60 4.39 7.55 4.55
C ILE A 60 3.42 7.36 5.72
N ARG A 61 2.17 7.77 5.50
CA ARG A 61 1.07 7.50 6.43
C ARG A 61 0.21 6.38 5.87
N VAL A 62 -0.02 5.35 6.68
CA VAL A 62 -0.90 4.22 6.36
C VAL A 62 -2.06 4.22 7.33
N ARG A 63 -3.28 4.32 6.81
CA ARG A 63 -4.52 4.17 7.59
C ARG A 63 -5.17 2.84 7.23
N ILE A 64 -5.54 2.08 8.26
CA ILE A 64 -6.14 0.76 8.12
C ILE A 64 -7.63 0.90 8.38
N ILE A 65 -8.44 0.57 7.37
CA ILE A 65 -9.89 0.46 7.45
C ILE A 65 -10.22 -1.00 7.10
N LYS A 66 -11.29 -1.57 7.64
CA LYS A 66 -11.67 -2.96 7.33
C LYS A 66 -11.79 -3.14 5.80
N GLY A 67 -10.95 -4.00 5.23
CA GLY A 67 -10.90 -4.28 3.79
C GLY A 67 -10.21 -3.23 2.93
N CYS A 68 -9.61 -2.18 3.52
CA CYS A 68 -9.01 -1.07 2.77
C CYS A 68 -7.74 -0.54 3.45
N LEU A 69 -6.68 -0.34 2.67
CA LEU A 69 -5.47 0.35 3.08
C LEU A 69 -5.42 1.69 2.35
N VAL A 70 -5.41 2.78 3.10
CA VAL A 70 -5.21 4.13 2.55
C VAL A 70 -3.76 4.52 2.81
N ILE A 71 -2.98 4.66 1.75
CA ILE A 71 -1.57 5.01 1.78
C ILE A 71 -1.43 6.42 1.22
N THR A 72 -0.81 7.32 1.99
CA THR A 72 -0.60 8.73 1.62
C THR A 72 0.83 9.14 1.89
N ALA A 73 1.44 9.89 0.97
CA ALA A 73 2.69 10.60 1.24
C ALA A 73 2.49 11.61 2.39
N ALA A 74 3.55 11.89 3.16
CA ALA A 74 3.50 12.78 4.32
C ALA A 74 3.49 14.26 3.94
#